data_AF-A0A1R3H649-F1
#
_entry.id   AF-A0A1R3H649-F1
#
_cell.length_a   1.000
_cell.length_b   1.000
_cell.length_c   1.000
_cell.angle_alpha   90.00
_cell.angle_beta   90.00
_cell.angle_gamma   90.00
#
_symmetry.space_group_name_H-M   'P 1'
#
loop_
_entity.id
_entity.type
_entity.pdbx_description
1 polymer ?
#
loop_
_entity_poly.entity_id
_entity_poly.type
_entity_poly.pdbx_seq_one_letter_code
_entity_poly.pdbx_strand_id
1 'polypeptide(L)'
;MAEEESRKNIVMFPFMAHGHLNPFMSLARLLEQRKGYKITIVNTPLNIQKLKSSLPCKTNIQLAEMPFDGTLYGLPPNSENTDKLSYEFIVRLMEASETLEIPFKNLIQNMAKKEFPVCIISDMFLGWTVNVAKELGIFHAVFIAGAAYSMGIYFSLSLNPNQAGTEEEEFSLLDFPEAGKLHHSQLGNDLNFCFPFRERQFLFCFKSDAILLNSIEELEQMDAKYFTRKTGGKPVWMVGPACSMAVTKGLSSDFDEISAWLEVNPRDSVLPPLGFTMTEESQVDEWLPDGFQERINKSNQGILVRQWAPQVEILAHKSTGAFLSHCGWNSVLESLYHGVPIIGWPLAGEQFFNSQLLEKEVGVCVEVARGLQTAVVQQDHVAKTINLVMGKTVKGEEMRRNVSDIQRKMEDAILERDDYKGSSVKAMDDFLRRTEIWAHKNQTIE
;
A
#
# COMPACT_ATOMS: atom_id res chain seq x y z
N MET A 1 -7.16 -33.63 -27.22
CA MET A 1 -6.29 -32.51 -26.77
C MET A 1 -7.24 -31.34 -26.56
N ALA A 2 -7.43 -30.89 -25.33
CA ALA A 2 -8.21 -29.68 -25.10
C ALA A 2 -7.39 -28.52 -25.70
N GLU A 3 -8.00 -27.72 -26.58
CA GLU A 3 -7.41 -26.44 -27.00
C GLU A 3 -7.11 -25.65 -25.73
N GLU A 4 -5.86 -25.23 -25.57
CA GLU A 4 -5.46 -24.36 -24.47
C GLU A 4 -6.13 -23.01 -24.73
N GLU A 5 -7.28 -22.80 -24.08
CA GLU A 5 -8.09 -21.60 -24.22
C GLU A 5 -7.18 -20.36 -24.02
N SER A 6 -7.10 -19.50 -25.05
CA SER A 6 -6.22 -18.34 -25.04
C SER A 6 -6.56 -17.46 -23.84
N ARG A 7 -5.64 -17.38 -22.87
CA ARG A 7 -5.82 -16.57 -21.66
C ARG A 7 -5.71 -15.09 -22.02
N LYS A 8 -6.62 -14.27 -21.49
CA LYS A 8 -6.65 -12.82 -21.64
C LYS A 8 -5.53 -12.18 -20.80
N ASN A 9 -4.75 -11.29 -21.39
CA ASN A 9 -3.66 -10.59 -20.68
C ASN A 9 -4.14 -9.31 -19.97
N ILE A 10 -3.85 -9.20 -18.67
CA ILE A 10 -3.94 -7.94 -17.92
C ILE A 10 -2.51 -7.44 -17.69
N VAL A 11 -2.24 -6.19 -18.08
CA VAL A 11 -0.93 -5.56 -17.84
C VAL A 11 -1.01 -4.71 -16.57
N MET A 12 -0.06 -4.88 -15.67
CA MET A 12 0.02 -4.17 -14.40
C MET A 12 1.34 -3.39 -14.32
N PHE A 13 1.28 -2.11 -13.95
CA PHE A 13 2.47 -1.27 -13.80
C PHE A 13 2.49 -0.57 -12.42
N PRO A 14 3.06 -1.23 -11.39
CA PRO A 14 3.30 -0.62 -10.08
C PRO A 14 4.41 0.45 -10.12
N PHE A 15 4.29 1.47 -9.28
CA PHE A 15 5.38 2.40 -9.03
C PHE A 15 6.54 1.70 -8.30
N MET A 16 7.77 2.21 -8.50
CA MET A 16 9.00 1.57 -8.03
C MET A 16 9.26 1.79 -6.53
N ALA A 17 8.33 1.35 -5.70
CA ALA A 17 8.39 1.40 -4.24
C ALA A 17 7.74 0.14 -3.66
N HIS A 18 8.29 -0.45 -2.60
CA HIS A 18 7.76 -1.71 -2.04
C HIS A 18 6.32 -1.60 -1.54
N GLY A 19 5.95 -0.42 -1.03
CA GLY A 19 4.57 -0.10 -0.64
C GLY A 19 3.57 -0.24 -1.79
N HIS A 20 4.04 -0.19 -3.03
CA HIS A 20 3.22 -0.32 -4.24
C HIS A 20 3.42 -1.69 -4.91
N LEU A 21 4.67 -2.17 -5.00
CA LEU A 21 4.99 -3.48 -5.59
C LEU A 21 4.28 -4.64 -4.88
N ASN A 22 4.22 -4.64 -3.54
CA ASN A 22 3.62 -5.73 -2.77
C ASN A 22 2.10 -5.84 -2.96
N PRO A 23 1.31 -4.75 -2.88
CA PRO A 23 -0.12 -4.79 -3.21
C PRO A 23 -0.40 -5.18 -4.64
N PHE A 24 0.38 -4.68 -5.61
CA PHE A 24 0.22 -5.08 -7.01
C PHE A 24 0.49 -6.57 -7.21
N MET A 25 1.51 -7.13 -6.55
CA MET A 25 1.76 -8.58 -6.57
C MET A 25 0.62 -9.37 -5.93
N SER A 26 0.05 -8.87 -4.83
CA SER A 26 -1.10 -9.49 -4.15
C SER A 26 -2.34 -9.47 -5.04
N LEU A 27 -2.64 -8.33 -5.66
CA LEU A 27 -3.72 -8.17 -6.64
C LEU A 27 -3.50 -9.07 -7.87
N ALA A 28 -2.28 -9.16 -8.39
CA ALA A 28 -1.95 -10.05 -9.51
C ALA A 28 -2.26 -11.53 -9.17
N ARG A 29 -1.96 -11.97 -7.95
CA ARG A 29 -2.29 -13.33 -7.48
C ARG A 29 -3.80 -13.55 -7.36
N LEU A 30 -4.56 -12.56 -6.90
CA LEU A 30 -6.02 -12.63 -6.85
C LEU A 30 -6.64 -12.71 -8.25
N LEU A 31 -6.11 -11.94 -9.20
CA LEU A 31 -6.56 -11.94 -10.59
C LEU A 31 -6.19 -13.25 -11.30
N GLU A 32 -5.00 -13.79 -11.07
CA GLU A 32 -4.55 -15.07 -11.64
C GLU A 32 -5.41 -16.27 -11.23
N GLN A 33 -6.01 -16.23 -10.03
CA GLN A 33 -6.92 -17.28 -9.57
C GLN A 33 -8.22 -17.34 -10.40
N ARG A 34 -8.56 -16.27 -11.12
CA ARG A 34 -9.69 -16.23 -12.04
C ARG A 34 -9.30 -16.96 -13.34
N LYS A 35 -10.05 -18.01 -13.68
CA LYS A 35 -9.79 -18.79 -14.90
C LYS A 35 -9.80 -17.89 -16.13
N GLY A 36 -8.84 -18.11 -17.03
CA GLY A 36 -8.79 -17.41 -18.31
C GLY A 36 -7.95 -16.12 -18.31
N TYR A 37 -7.30 -15.75 -17.20
CA TYR A 37 -6.38 -14.61 -17.18
C TYR A 37 -4.92 -15.01 -17.01
N LYS A 38 -4.06 -14.22 -17.63
CA LYS A 38 -2.64 -14.15 -17.30
C LYS A 38 -2.29 -12.70 -17.00
N ILE A 39 -1.29 -12.48 -16.16
CA ILE A 39 -0.94 -11.15 -15.67
C ILE A 39 0.47 -10.83 -16.14
N THR A 40 0.68 -9.64 -16.68
CA THR A 40 2.03 -9.15 -17.01
C THR A 40 2.36 -7.97 -16.12
N ILE A 41 3.27 -8.14 -15.16
CA ILE A 41 3.79 -7.05 -14.33
C ILE A 41 4.97 -6.42 -15.05
N VAL A 42 4.86 -5.12 -15.30
CA VAL A 42 5.87 -4.31 -15.96
C VAL A 42 6.64 -3.51 -14.91
N ASN A 43 7.97 -3.51 -15.00
CA ASN A 43 8.81 -2.67 -14.14
C ASN A 43 10.22 -2.46 -14.72
N THR A 44 11.06 -1.74 -13.99
CA THR A 44 12.47 -1.48 -14.33
C THR A 44 13.34 -2.73 -14.05
N PRO A 45 14.54 -2.84 -14.64
CA PRO A 45 15.31 -4.10 -14.64
C PRO A 45 15.69 -4.62 -13.25
N LEU A 46 16.13 -3.75 -12.33
CA LEU A 46 16.52 -4.17 -10.97
C LEU A 46 15.30 -4.59 -10.13
N ASN A 47 14.16 -3.92 -10.32
CA ASN A 47 12.91 -4.33 -9.67
C ASN A 47 12.42 -5.67 -10.22
N ILE A 48 12.46 -5.88 -11.54
CA ILE A 48 12.10 -7.16 -12.14
C ILE A 48 13.01 -8.29 -11.65
N GLN A 49 14.33 -8.05 -11.53
CA GLN A 49 15.25 -9.03 -10.96
C GLN A 49 14.85 -9.44 -9.54
N LYS A 50 14.42 -8.48 -8.71
CA LYS A 50 13.94 -8.71 -7.35
C LYS A 50 12.58 -9.42 -7.30
N LEU A 51 11.67 -9.12 -8.23
CA LEU A 51 10.37 -9.80 -8.32
C LEU A 51 10.49 -11.23 -8.84
N LYS A 52 11.44 -11.51 -9.73
CA LYS A 52 11.67 -12.87 -10.25
C LYS A 52 11.93 -13.89 -9.13
N SER A 53 12.59 -13.49 -8.05
CA SER A 53 12.89 -14.39 -6.93
C SER A 53 11.68 -14.67 -6.02
N SER A 54 10.60 -13.90 -6.11
CA SER A 54 9.39 -14.06 -5.27
C SER A 54 8.22 -14.76 -5.97
N LEU A 55 8.36 -15.09 -7.27
CA LEU A 55 7.34 -15.81 -8.03
C LEU A 55 7.40 -17.32 -7.76
N PRO A 56 6.23 -17.99 -7.58
CA PRO A 56 6.19 -19.44 -7.42
C PRO A 56 6.48 -20.14 -8.76
N CYS A 57 6.95 -21.39 -8.70
CA CYS A 57 7.32 -22.17 -9.90
C CYS A 57 6.16 -22.40 -10.89
N LYS A 58 4.91 -22.29 -10.45
CA LYS A 58 3.70 -22.40 -11.29
C LYS A 58 2.89 -21.13 -11.14
N THR A 59 3.02 -20.23 -12.10
CA THR A 59 2.29 -18.96 -12.17
C THR A 59 2.05 -18.58 -13.64
N ASN A 60 0.89 -18.00 -13.90
CA ASN A 60 0.49 -17.21 -15.06
C ASN A 60 0.92 -15.73 -14.95
N ILE A 61 1.62 -15.33 -13.90
CA ILE A 61 2.24 -14.01 -13.77
C ILE A 61 3.56 -13.99 -14.55
N GLN A 62 3.65 -13.08 -15.50
CA GLN A 62 4.80 -12.80 -16.33
C GLN A 62 5.41 -11.46 -15.93
N LEU A 63 6.71 -11.33 -16.13
CA LEU A 63 7.46 -10.12 -15.81
C LEU A 63 8.01 -9.53 -17.11
N ALA A 64 7.81 -8.22 -17.29
CA ALA A 64 8.31 -7.49 -18.44
C ALA A 64 9.17 -6.30 -18.00
N GLU A 65 10.35 -6.19 -18.59
CA GLU A 65 11.35 -5.18 -18.25
C GLU A 65 11.20 -3.97 -19.17
N MET A 66 11.33 -2.77 -18.59
CA MET A 66 11.46 -1.52 -19.32
C MET A 66 12.82 -0.88 -19.03
N PRO A 67 13.52 -0.36 -20.05
CA PRO A 67 14.76 0.38 -19.83
C PRO A 67 14.47 1.62 -18.98
N PHE A 68 15.29 1.83 -17.95
CA PHE A 68 15.23 2.98 -17.08
C PHE A 68 16.64 3.51 -16.81
N ASP A 69 16.82 4.81 -16.94
CA ASP A 69 18.06 5.49 -16.57
C ASP A 69 17.73 6.77 -15.79
N GLY A 70 17.82 6.67 -14.47
CA GLY A 70 17.58 7.79 -13.57
C GLY A 70 18.72 8.80 -13.50
N THR A 71 19.89 8.52 -14.08
CA THR A 71 21.08 9.36 -13.91
C THR A 71 20.92 10.73 -14.54
N LEU A 72 20.10 10.85 -15.59
CA LEU A 72 19.72 12.12 -16.22
C LEU A 72 18.97 13.07 -15.29
N TYR A 73 18.34 12.52 -14.24
CA TYR A 73 17.61 13.26 -13.20
C TYR A 73 18.45 13.42 -11.92
N GLY A 74 19.75 13.07 -11.98
CA GLY A 74 20.65 13.16 -10.84
C GLY A 74 20.42 12.08 -9.78
N LEU A 75 19.84 10.93 -10.16
CA LEU A 75 19.82 9.75 -9.29
C LEU A 75 21.19 9.04 -9.29
N PRO A 76 21.61 8.46 -8.15
CA PRO A 76 22.78 7.59 -8.13
C PRO A 76 22.60 6.39 -9.08
N PRO A 77 23.66 5.84 -9.68
CA PRO A 77 23.57 4.66 -10.52
C PRO A 77 22.87 3.49 -9.81
N ASN A 78 22.08 2.70 -10.54
CA ASN A 78 21.32 1.55 -10.02
C ASN A 78 20.27 1.92 -8.94
N SER A 79 19.83 3.18 -8.88
CA SER A 79 18.74 3.64 -8.02
C SER A 79 17.39 3.53 -8.71
N GLU A 80 16.83 2.33 -8.73
CA GLU A 80 15.54 2.06 -9.38
C GLU A 80 14.39 1.91 -8.40
N ASN A 81 14.61 2.04 -7.08
CA ASN A 81 13.60 1.83 -6.06
C ASN A 81 13.77 2.85 -4.93
N THR A 82 12.68 3.18 -4.23
CA THR A 82 12.70 4.12 -3.10
C THR A 82 13.41 3.57 -1.85
N ASP A 83 13.60 2.26 -1.71
CA ASP A 83 14.09 1.61 -0.47
C ASP A 83 15.47 2.09 0.02
N LYS A 84 16.30 2.64 -0.88
CA LYS A 84 17.64 3.15 -0.57
C LYS A 84 17.80 4.66 -0.80
N LEU A 85 16.70 5.36 -1.05
CA LEU A 85 16.73 6.76 -1.43
C LEU A 85 16.35 7.67 -0.26
N SER A 86 17.12 8.75 -0.10
CA SER A 86 16.66 9.87 0.71
C SER A 86 15.46 10.55 0.05
N TYR A 87 14.72 11.32 0.83
CA TYR A 87 13.50 11.99 0.36
C TYR A 87 13.73 12.87 -0.89
N GLU A 88 14.88 13.56 -0.96
CA GLU A 88 15.27 14.36 -2.14
C GLU A 88 15.36 13.50 -3.42
N PHE A 89 15.96 12.30 -3.32
CA PHE A 89 16.08 11.41 -4.46
C PHE A 89 14.76 10.72 -4.83
N ILE A 90 13.84 10.54 -3.88
CA ILE A 90 12.49 10.02 -4.19
C ILE A 90 11.76 10.96 -5.16
N VAL A 91 11.85 12.27 -4.97
CA VAL A 91 11.26 13.26 -5.89
C VAL A 91 11.87 13.14 -7.28
N ARG A 92 13.20 12.99 -7.38
CA ARG A 92 13.90 12.78 -8.66
C ARG A 92 13.49 11.47 -9.35
N LEU A 93 13.26 10.41 -8.58
CA LEU A 93 12.75 9.13 -9.10
C LEU A 93 11.33 9.26 -9.65
N MET A 94 10.46 10.00 -8.96
CA MET A 94 9.11 10.32 -9.44
C MET A 94 9.18 11.05 -10.79
N GLU A 95 9.98 12.11 -10.90
CA GLU A 95 10.15 12.86 -12.16
C GLU A 95 10.77 12.00 -13.26
N ALA A 96 11.81 11.21 -12.95
CA ALA A 96 12.45 10.30 -13.90
C ALA A 96 11.47 9.24 -14.44
N SER A 97 10.47 8.84 -13.65
CA SER A 97 9.47 7.85 -14.07
C SER A 97 8.64 8.29 -15.28
N GLU A 98 8.51 9.61 -15.54
CA GLU A 98 7.80 10.13 -16.72
C GLU A 98 8.54 9.75 -18.02
N THR A 99 9.85 9.49 -17.98
CA THR A 99 10.61 9.01 -19.16
C THR A 99 10.24 7.60 -19.60
N LEU A 100 9.56 6.83 -18.74
CA LEU A 100 9.09 5.48 -19.05
C LEU A 100 7.89 5.47 -20.00
N GLU A 101 7.30 6.63 -20.36
CA GLU A 101 6.15 6.70 -21.26
C GLU A 101 6.40 6.07 -22.63
N ILE A 102 7.51 6.43 -23.29
CA ILE A 102 7.86 5.89 -24.61
C ILE A 102 8.23 4.39 -24.50
N PRO A 103 9.11 3.95 -23.58
CA PRO A 103 9.37 2.53 -23.34
C PRO A 103 8.10 1.72 -23.08
N PHE A 104 7.19 2.22 -22.24
CA PHE A 104 5.94 1.55 -21.90
C PHE A 104 5.05 1.42 -23.13
N LYS A 105 4.84 2.49 -23.89
CA LYS A 105 4.07 2.47 -25.13
C LYS A 105 4.62 1.44 -26.13
N ASN A 106 5.93 1.45 -26.36
CA ASN A 106 6.58 0.49 -27.26
C ASN A 106 6.39 -0.95 -26.78
N LEU A 107 6.48 -1.19 -25.47
CA LEU A 107 6.24 -2.49 -24.87
C LEU A 107 4.81 -2.97 -25.12
N ILE A 108 3.80 -2.13 -24.83
CA ILE A 108 2.39 -2.47 -25.05
C ILE A 108 2.10 -2.71 -26.53
N GLN A 109 2.59 -1.86 -27.43
CA GLN A 109 2.44 -2.06 -28.88
C GLN A 109 3.06 -3.39 -29.35
N ASN A 110 4.22 -3.77 -28.80
CA ASN A 110 4.84 -5.04 -29.13
C ASN A 110 4.08 -6.24 -28.56
N MET A 111 3.47 -6.11 -27.38
CA MET A 111 2.58 -7.15 -26.83
C MET A 111 1.33 -7.30 -27.70
N ALA A 112 0.69 -6.17 -28.06
CA ALA A 112 -0.52 -6.13 -28.86
C ALA A 112 -0.40 -6.80 -30.23
N LYS A 113 0.80 -6.89 -30.81
CA LYS A 113 1.07 -7.65 -32.06
C LYS A 113 0.82 -9.16 -31.93
N LYS A 114 0.96 -9.71 -30.72
CA LYS A 114 0.77 -11.14 -30.45
C LYS A 114 -0.56 -11.37 -29.75
N GLU A 115 -0.83 -10.56 -28.73
CA GLU A 115 -2.01 -10.68 -27.89
C GLU A 115 -2.34 -9.32 -27.30
N PHE A 116 -3.53 -8.83 -27.64
CA PHE A 116 -3.99 -7.53 -27.21
C PHE A 116 -4.38 -7.55 -25.73
N PRO A 117 -3.81 -6.69 -24.86
CA PRO A 117 -4.20 -6.63 -23.45
C PRO A 117 -5.66 -6.24 -23.29
N VAL A 118 -6.38 -6.91 -22.40
CA VAL A 118 -7.78 -6.55 -22.08
C VAL A 118 -7.87 -5.31 -21.19
N CYS A 119 -6.83 -5.04 -20.39
CA CYS A 119 -6.77 -3.91 -19.48
C CYS A 119 -5.32 -3.57 -19.12
N ILE A 120 -5.07 -2.28 -18.87
CA ILE A 120 -3.89 -1.78 -18.15
C ILE A 120 -4.32 -1.33 -16.76
N ILE A 121 -3.66 -1.83 -15.71
CA ILE A 121 -3.82 -1.38 -14.33
C ILE A 121 -2.51 -0.68 -13.94
N SER A 122 -2.54 0.62 -13.71
CA SER A 122 -1.35 1.40 -13.36
C SER A 122 -1.42 1.96 -11.95
N ASP A 123 -0.25 2.25 -11.39
CA ASP A 123 -0.15 3.01 -10.14
C ASP A 123 -0.61 4.46 -10.32
N MET A 124 -1.03 5.08 -9.21
CA MET A 124 -1.44 6.49 -9.19
C MET A 124 -0.31 7.47 -9.52
N PHE A 125 0.96 7.11 -9.23
CA PHE A 125 2.12 7.93 -9.60
C PHE A 125 2.51 7.77 -11.08
N LEU A 126 1.88 6.84 -11.79
CA LEU A 126 2.09 6.57 -13.21
C LEU A 126 0.83 6.91 -14.01
N GLY A 127 0.12 7.96 -13.59
CA GLY A 127 -1.15 8.38 -14.18
C GLY A 127 -1.04 8.63 -15.68
N TRP A 128 0.10 9.12 -16.17
CA TRP A 128 0.37 9.34 -17.60
C TRP A 128 0.09 8.11 -18.49
N THR A 129 0.15 6.88 -17.94
CA THR A 129 -0.15 5.63 -18.66
C THR A 129 -1.57 5.60 -19.25
N VAL A 130 -2.49 6.39 -18.71
CA VAL A 130 -3.85 6.55 -19.27
C VAL A 130 -3.84 7.07 -20.70
N ASN A 131 -2.87 7.92 -21.06
CA ASN A 131 -2.79 8.47 -22.42
C ASN A 131 -2.35 7.39 -23.40
N VAL A 132 -1.38 6.56 -23.00
CA VAL A 132 -0.94 5.39 -23.79
C VAL A 132 -2.10 4.42 -23.99
N ALA A 133 -2.85 4.12 -22.93
CA ALA A 133 -4.00 3.23 -23.03
C ALA A 133 -5.09 3.78 -23.97
N LYS A 134 -5.38 5.09 -23.91
CA LYS A 134 -6.35 5.75 -24.81
C LYS A 134 -5.90 5.74 -26.26
N GLU A 135 -4.63 6.06 -26.52
CA GLU A 135 -4.09 6.04 -27.88
C GLU A 135 -4.16 4.65 -28.50
N LEU A 136 -3.92 3.62 -27.69
CA LEU A 136 -3.95 2.24 -28.14
C LEU A 136 -5.34 1.61 -28.07
N GLY A 137 -6.36 2.28 -27.56
CA GLY A 137 -7.69 1.69 -27.40
C GLY A 137 -7.71 0.53 -26.40
N ILE A 138 -7.13 0.71 -25.22
CA ILE A 138 -7.12 -0.26 -24.11
C ILE A 138 -7.84 0.33 -22.89
N PHE A 139 -8.65 -0.49 -22.20
CA PHE A 139 -9.29 -0.10 -20.94
C PHE A 139 -8.21 0.20 -19.88
N HIS A 140 -8.32 1.34 -19.21
CA HIS A 140 -7.35 1.75 -18.20
C HIS A 140 -7.98 1.89 -16.82
N ALA A 141 -7.39 1.24 -15.83
CA ALA A 141 -7.73 1.42 -14.42
C ALA A 141 -6.50 1.91 -13.64
N VAL A 142 -6.73 2.78 -12.65
CA VAL A 142 -5.71 3.10 -11.64
C VAL A 142 -5.94 2.23 -10.43
N PHE A 143 -4.89 1.62 -9.89
CA PHE A 143 -4.93 0.97 -8.59
C PHE A 143 -4.27 1.87 -7.54
N ILE A 144 -5.07 2.24 -6.53
CA ILE A 144 -4.63 3.03 -5.39
C ILE A 144 -4.42 2.08 -4.22
N ALA A 145 -3.15 1.90 -3.84
CA ALA A 145 -2.73 0.98 -2.78
C ALA A 145 -2.87 1.55 -1.35
N GLY A 146 -3.47 2.74 -1.20
CA GLY A 146 -3.73 3.40 0.09
C GLY A 146 -5.21 3.42 0.47
N ALA A 147 -5.51 3.86 1.69
CA ALA A 147 -6.87 4.04 2.21
C ALA A 147 -7.65 5.01 1.34
N ALA A 148 -8.93 4.74 1.07
CA ALA A 148 -9.78 5.65 0.30
C ALA A 148 -9.89 7.02 0.98
N TYR A 149 -10.06 7.05 2.31
CA TYR A 149 -10.12 8.30 3.09
C TYR A 149 -8.83 9.11 2.94
N SER A 150 -7.69 8.52 3.28
CA SER A 150 -6.41 9.23 3.28
C SER A 150 -5.98 9.64 1.88
N MET A 151 -6.22 8.79 0.89
CA MET A 151 -5.90 9.11 -0.50
C MET A 151 -6.84 10.15 -1.09
N GLY A 152 -8.11 10.20 -0.69
CA GLY A 152 -9.02 11.27 -1.06
C GLY A 152 -8.53 12.63 -0.56
N ILE A 153 -8.07 12.70 0.70
CA ILE A 153 -7.45 13.89 1.27
C ILE A 153 -6.18 14.26 0.49
N TYR A 154 -5.31 13.27 0.25
CA TYR A 154 -4.03 13.48 -0.43
C TYR A 154 -4.20 13.98 -1.87
N PHE A 155 -5.19 13.44 -2.59
CA PHE A 155 -5.57 13.92 -3.92
C PHE A 155 -6.16 15.34 -3.87
N SER A 156 -7.07 15.60 -2.94
CA SER A 156 -7.68 16.93 -2.77
C SER A 156 -6.62 18.00 -2.52
N LEU A 157 -5.73 17.78 -1.55
CA LEU A 157 -4.69 18.75 -1.21
C LEU A 157 -3.70 18.95 -2.36
N SER A 158 -3.36 17.89 -3.10
CA SER A 158 -2.49 17.95 -4.28
C SER A 158 -3.13 18.63 -5.49
N LEU A 159 -4.45 18.83 -5.51
CA LEU A 159 -5.18 19.50 -6.60
C LEU A 159 -5.69 20.90 -6.20
N ASN A 160 -5.68 21.20 -4.91
CA ASN A 160 -6.14 22.46 -4.33
C ASN A 160 -5.06 23.02 -3.38
N PRO A 161 -3.89 23.45 -3.89
CA PRO A 161 -2.72 23.81 -3.05
C PRO A 161 -3.01 24.95 -2.09
N ASN A 162 -3.92 25.85 -2.46
CA ASN A 162 -4.33 26.97 -1.61
C ASN A 162 -4.97 26.49 -0.30
N GLN A 163 -5.60 25.31 -0.27
CA GLN A 163 -6.14 24.73 0.95
C GLN A 163 -5.07 24.09 1.84
N ALA A 164 -3.96 23.62 1.24
CA ALA A 164 -2.82 23.08 1.98
C ALA A 164 -2.00 24.18 2.68
N GLY A 165 -2.09 25.43 2.22
CA GLY A 165 -1.39 26.59 2.78
C GLY A 165 -2.24 27.46 3.72
N THR A 166 -3.35 26.95 4.25
CA THR A 166 -4.20 27.70 5.19
C THR A 166 -3.49 27.88 6.55
N GLU A 167 -3.65 29.05 7.17
CA GLU A 167 -3.18 29.32 8.54
C GLU A 167 -4.22 28.91 9.60
N GLU A 168 -5.39 28.41 9.18
CA GLU A 168 -6.43 27.92 10.08
C GLU A 168 -5.97 26.64 10.79
N GLU A 169 -6.20 26.57 12.11
CA GLU A 169 -5.86 25.40 12.93
C GLU A 169 -6.65 24.16 12.50
N GLU A 170 -7.93 24.34 12.17
CA GLU A 170 -8.80 23.33 11.57
C GLU A 170 -9.42 23.85 10.28
N PHE A 171 -9.47 23.02 9.24
CA PHE A 171 -10.06 23.35 7.95
C PHE A 171 -10.79 22.15 7.33
N SER A 172 -11.64 22.40 6.33
CA SER A 172 -12.35 21.36 5.57
C SER A 172 -11.99 21.41 4.09
N LEU A 173 -11.99 20.24 3.45
CA LEU A 173 -11.73 20.11 2.01
C LEU A 173 -13.01 20.39 1.22
N LEU A 174 -12.94 21.32 0.26
CA LEU A 174 -14.13 21.78 -0.45
C LEU A 174 -14.71 20.71 -1.37
N ASP A 175 -13.84 19.88 -1.96
CA ASP A 175 -14.22 18.81 -2.89
C ASP A 175 -14.33 17.43 -2.22
N PHE A 176 -13.97 17.33 -0.94
CA PHE A 176 -14.07 16.13 -0.11
C PHE A 176 -14.66 16.40 1.28
N PRO A 177 -15.94 16.80 1.36
CA PRO A 177 -16.58 17.11 2.64
C PRO A 177 -16.69 15.91 3.59
N GLU A 178 -16.68 14.68 3.07
CA GLU A 178 -16.72 13.46 3.89
C GLU A 178 -15.48 13.28 4.75
N ALA A 179 -14.33 13.88 4.38
CA ALA A 179 -13.12 13.90 5.21
C ALA A 179 -13.27 14.72 6.50
N GLY A 180 -14.37 15.47 6.64
CA GLY A 180 -14.66 16.27 7.83
C GLY A 180 -13.68 17.42 8.04
N LYS A 181 -13.28 17.62 9.30
CA LYS A 181 -12.32 18.65 9.69
C LYS A 181 -10.93 18.04 9.83
N LEU A 182 -9.98 18.63 9.11
CA LEU A 182 -8.56 18.35 9.21
C LEU A 182 -7.91 19.40 10.10
N HIS A 183 -6.92 18.98 10.87
CA HIS A 183 -6.11 19.86 11.70
C HIS A 183 -4.76 20.11 11.00
N HIS A 184 -4.24 21.34 11.04
CA HIS A 184 -3.01 21.71 10.33
C HIS A 184 -1.81 20.83 10.72
N SER A 185 -1.72 20.38 11.98
CA SER A 185 -0.65 19.44 12.43
C SER A 185 -0.71 18.04 11.80
N GLN A 186 -1.73 17.74 10.99
CA GLN A 186 -1.85 16.50 10.23
C GLN A 186 -1.21 16.61 8.84
N LEU A 187 -0.91 17.84 8.40
CA LEU A 187 -0.25 18.07 7.13
C LEU A 187 1.24 17.70 7.27
N GLY A 188 1.67 16.69 6.51
CA GLY A 188 3.07 16.35 6.40
C GLY A 188 3.82 17.39 5.56
N ASN A 189 5.11 17.60 5.87
CA ASN A 189 5.98 18.47 5.07
C ASN A 189 6.08 18.00 3.61
N ASP A 190 5.81 16.72 3.34
CA ASP A 190 5.82 16.11 2.00
C ASP A 190 4.78 16.71 1.04
N LEU A 191 3.72 17.33 1.56
CA LEU A 191 2.71 18.00 0.74
C LEU A 191 3.27 19.21 -0.02
N ASN A 192 4.31 19.85 0.51
CA ASN A 192 4.98 20.97 -0.15
C ASN A 192 6.01 20.52 -1.19
N PHE A 193 6.55 19.31 -1.03
CA PHE A 193 7.52 18.74 -1.97
C PHE A 193 6.80 17.96 -3.07
N CYS A 194 7.30 18.00 -4.32
CA CYS A 194 6.76 17.22 -5.44
C CYS A 194 5.31 17.59 -5.86
N PHE A 195 4.76 18.72 -5.40
CA PHE A 195 3.41 19.16 -5.73
C PHE A 195 3.11 19.16 -7.26
N PRO A 196 3.97 19.77 -8.12
CA PRO A 196 3.67 19.82 -9.55
C PRO A 196 3.61 18.45 -10.23
N PHE A 197 4.39 17.48 -9.74
CA PHE A 197 4.34 16.11 -10.25
C PHE A 197 3.03 15.43 -9.82
N ARG A 198 2.69 15.47 -8.53
CA ARG A 198 1.46 14.86 -8.01
C ARG A 198 0.22 15.43 -8.65
N GLU A 199 0.13 16.76 -8.78
CA GLU A 199 -0.98 17.43 -9.46
C GLU A 199 -1.22 16.84 -10.86
N ARG A 200 -0.16 16.75 -11.67
CA ARG A 200 -0.25 16.17 -13.02
C ARG A 200 -0.69 14.70 -12.98
N GLN A 201 -0.04 13.87 -12.18
CA GLN A 201 -0.32 12.43 -12.13
C GLN A 201 -1.74 12.14 -11.63
N PHE A 202 -2.21 12.87 -10.63
CA PHE A 202 -3.56 12.70 -10.08
C PHE A 202 -4.65 13.20 -11.03
N LEU A 203 -4.41 14.29 -11.77
CA LEU A 203 -5.29 14.71 -12.86
C LEU A 203 -5.39 13.65 -13.96
N PHE A 204 -4.29 12.93 -14.26
CA PHE A 204 -4.36 11.80 -15.18
C PHE A 204 -5.16 10.63 -14.60
N CYS A 205 -5.06 10.34 -13.31
CA CYS A 205 -5.81 9.25 -12.70
C CYS A 205 -7.33 9.40 -12.88
N PHE A 206 -7.87 10.62 -12.82
CA PHE A 206 -9.30 10.85 -13.06
C PHE A 206 -9.73 10.73 -14.53
N LYS A 207 -8.77 10.70 -15.45
CA LYS A 207 -9.03 10.46 -16.88
C LYS A 207 -9.18 8.98 -17.21
N SER A 208 -8.78 8.07 -16.31
CA SER A 208 -8.89 6.60 -16.46
C SER A 208 -10.33 6.14 -16.55
N ASP A 209 -10.55 4.93 -17.05
CA ASP A 209 -11.90 4.35 -17.20
C ASP A 209 -12.46 3.86 -15.87
N ALA A 210 -11.59 3.55 -14.90
CA ALA A 210 -11.97 3.18 -13.54
C ALA A 210 -10.85 3.42 -12.51
N ILE A 211 -11.22 3.33 -11.23
CA ILE A 211 -10.30 3.28 -10.09
C ILE A 211 -10.55 2.01 -9.28
N LEU A 212 -9.47 1.34 -8.89
CA LEU A 212 -9.44 0.23 -7.95
C LEU A 212 -8.83 0.75 -6.64
N LEU A 213 -9.52 0.51 -5.52
CA LEU A 213 -9.06 0.88 -4.18
C LEU A 213 -8.68 -0.39 -3.41
N ASN A 214 -7.52 -0.37 -2.76
CA ASN A 214 -7.08 -1.46 -1.90
C ASN A 214 -7.76 -1.40 -0.52
N SER A 215 -9.08 -1.55 -0.50
CA SER A 215 -9.91 -1.52 0.70
C SER A 215 -11.14 -2.42 0.53
N ILE A 216 -11.97 -2.52 1.55
CA ILE A 216 -13.26 -3.22 1.54
C ILE A 216 -14.41 -2.22 1.66
N GLU A 217 -15.57 -2.55 1.10
CA GLU A 217 -16.74 -1.66 1.15
C GLU A 217 -17.18 -1.35 2.59
N GLU A 218 -17.11 -2.35 3.46
CA GLU A 218 -17.53 -2.27 4.85
C GLU A 218 -16.69 -1.30 5.69
N LEU A 219 -15.52 -0.89 5.19
CA LEU A 219 -14.62 0.03 5.87
C LEU A 219 -14.73 1.46 5.31
N GLU A 220 -14.74 1.64 3.99
CA GLU A 220 -14.53 2.98 3.38
C GLU A 220 -15.50 3.34 2.24
N GLN A 221 -16.71 2.75 2.21
CA GLN A 221 -17.67 3.03 1.13
C GLN A 221 -18.04 4.52 1.00
N MET A 222 -18.07 5.27 2.10
CA MET A 222 -18.39 6.71 2.04
C MET A 222 -17.25 7.51 1.41
N ASP A 223 -16.01 7.17 1.71
CA ASP A 223 -14.82 7.86 1.21
C ASP A 223 -14.60 7.61 -0.29
N ALA A 224 -14.94 6.41 -0.77
CA ALA A 224 -14.91 6.06 -2.19
C ALA A 224 -15.80 6.97 -3.08
N LYS A 225 -16.78 7.69 -2.48
CA LYS A 225 -17.61 8.66 -3.21
C LYS A 225 -16.80 9.84 -3.73
N TYR A 226 -15.70 10.22 -3.07
CA TYR A 226 -14.79 11.25 -3.57
C TYR A 226 -14.30 10.90 -4.97
N PHE A 227 -13.71 9.71 -5.12
CA PHE A 227 -13.19 9.23 -6.40
C PHE A 227 -14.30 9.11 -7.44
N THR A 228 -15.48 8.61 -7.04
CA THR A 228 -16.63 8.51 -7.95
C THR A 228 -17.07 9.87 -8.50
N ARG A 229 -17.09 10.92 -7.66
CA ARG A 229 -17.38 12.30 -8.12
C ARG A 229 -16.29 12.82 -9.04
N LYS A 230 -15.02 12.64 -8.66
CA LYS A 230 -13.87 13.15 -9.42
C LYS A 230 -13.68 12.51 -10.78
N THR A 231 -14.07 11.26 -10.94
CA THR A 231 -14.03 10.57 -12.24
C THR A 231 -15.26 10.85 -13.12
N GLY A 232 -16.21 11.67 -12.67
CA GLY A 232 -17.45 11.96 -13.40
C GLY A 232 -18.45 10.80 -13.39
N GLY A 233 -18.47 10.01 -12.32
CA GLY A 233 -19.36 8.86 -12.16
C GLY A 233 -18.86 7.58 -12.81
N LYS A 234 -17.59 7.52 -13.23
CA LYS A 234 -16.97 6.27 -13.67
C LYS A 234 -16.82 5.30 -12.51
N PRO A 235 -16.73 3.99 -12.78
CA PRO A 235 -16.67 2.99 -11.73
C PRO A 235 -15.46 3.14 -10.80
N VAL A 236 -15.72 2.92 -9.51
CA VAL A 236 -14.72 2.80 -8.45
C VAL A 236 -15.02 1.50 -7.71
N TRP A 237 -14.04 0.59 -7.64
CA TRP A 237 -14.19 -0.70 -6.98
C TRP A 237 -13.25 -0.84 -5.81
N MET A 238 -13.77 -1.32 -4.68
CA MET A 238 -12.98 -1.75 -3.54
C MET A 238 -12.67 -3.24 -3.70
N VAL A 239 -11.42 -3.55 -3.99
CA VAL A 239 -10.97 -4.91 -4.37
C VAL A 239 -10.02 -5.53 -3.35
N GLY A 240 -9.87 -4.89 -2.19
CA GLY A 240 -8.96 -5.31 -1.14
C GLY A 240 -9.53 -6.40 -0.23
N PRO A 241 -8.79 -6.80 0.81
CA PRO A 241 -7.39 -6.47 1.05
C PRO A 241 -6.46 -7.22 0.08
N ALA A 242 -5.74 -6.47 -0.76
CA ALA A 242 -4.62 -6.97 -1.54
C ALA A 242 -3.33 -6.79 -0.73
N CYS A 243 -3.16 -7.63 0.29
CA CYS A 243 -1.95 -7.69 1.12
C CYS A 243 -1.51 -9.16 1.35
N SER A 244 -0.38 -9.35 2.03
CA SER A 244 0.09 -10.70 2.37
C SER A 244 -0.75 -11.26 3.52
N MET A 245 -1.59 -12.24 3.23
CA MET A 245 -2.49 -12.89 4.22
C MET A 245 -2.05 -14.30 4.61
N ALA A 246 -1.12 -14.90 3.86
CA ALA A 246 -0.76 -16.30 4.01
C ALA A 246 0.49 -16.46 4.89
N VAL A 247 0.36 -17.26 5.95
CA VAL A 247 1.50 -17.78 6.75
C VAL A 247 2.27 -18.77 5.87
N THR A 248 3.53 -18.46 5.55
CA THR A 248 4.35 -19.41 4.78
C THR A 248 4.73 -20.59 5.68
N LYS A 249 4.22 -21.80 5.37
CA LYS A 249 4.65 -23.05 6.01
C LYS A 249 6.08 -23.39 5.56
N GLY A 250 7.08 -22.70 6.12
CA GLY A 250 8.47 -22.90 5.73
C GLY A 250 9.53 -22.23 6.61
N LEU A 251 9.14 -21.39 7.58
CA LEU A 251 10.11 -20.87 8.55
C LEU A 251 10.36 -21.92 9.64
N SER A 252 11.63 -22.31 9.75
CA SER A 252 12.20 -23.36 10.59
C SER A 252 11.98 -23.13 12.08
N SER A 253 12.48 -24.04 12.92
CA SER A 253 12.51 -24.06 14.39
C SER A 253 12.68 -22.71 15.11
N ASP A 254 13.30 -21.71 14.48
CA ASP A 254 13.47 -20.35 15.01
C ASP A 254 12.12 -19.58 15.12
N PHE A 255 11.12 -19.93 14.32
CA PHE A 255 9.79 -19.33 14.35
C PHE A 255 8.98 -19.72 15.58
N ASP A 256 9.15 -20.93 16.11
CA ASP A 256 8.48 -21.38 17.34
C ASP A 256 9.03 -20.62 18.57
N GLU A 257 10.32 -20.27 18.55
CA GLU A 257 10.98 -19.49 19.60
C GLU A 257 10.60 -18.01 19.54
N ILE A 258 10.49 -17.46 18.33
CA ILE A 258 10.00 -16.10 18.07
C ILE A 258 8.51 -16.00 18.47
N SER A 259 7.61 -16.83 17.94
CA SER A 259 6.14 -16.72 18.12
C SER A 259 5.64 -16.80 19.56
N ALA A 260 6.40 -17.44 20.46
CA ALA A 260 6.01 -17.60 21.85
C ALA A 260 6.00 -16.27 22.65
N TRP A 261 6.63 -15.19 22.14
CA TRP A 261 7.11 -14.09 23.01
C TRP A 261 7.00 -12.64 22.50
N LEU A 262 6.25 -12.31 21.44
CA LEU A 262 6.51 -11.07 20.68
C LEU A 262 5.64 -9.84 20.95
N GLU A 263 6.33 -8.72 21.19
CA GLU A 263 6.10 -7.44 20.49
C GLU A 263 7.15 -7.34 19.37
N VAL A 264 6.75 -7.29 18.10
CA VAL A 264 7.70 -7.06 16.98
C VAL A 264 7.29 -5.86 16.17
N ASN A 265 8.32 -5.05 15.92
CA ASN A 265 8.35 -3.93 15.01
C ASN A 265 8.87 -4.45 13.64
N PRO A 266 8.17 -4.21 12.50
CA PRO A 266 8.67 -4.38 11.14
C PRO A 266 10.08 -3.88 10.92
N ARG A 267 10.69 -4.37 9.83
CA ARG A 267 11.81 -3.70 9.17
C ARG A 267 11.48 -2.21 9.01
N ASP A 268 12.37 -1.34 9.50
CA ASP A 268 12.24 0.13 9.48
C ASP A 268 11.19 0.76 10.40
N SER A 269 10.68 0.05 11.41
CA SER A 269 9.71 0.61 12.39
C SER A 269 10.27 0.93 13.78
N VAL A 270 11.52 0.52 14.07
CA VAL A 270 12.29 1.11 15.17
C VAL A 270 13.19 2.18 14.57
N LEU A 271 12.86 3.45 14.85
CA LEU A 271 13.64 4.58 14.36
C LEU A 271 15.01 4.64 15.04
N PRO A 272 16.08 4.97 14.30
CA PRO A 272 17.32 5.39 14.92
C PRO A 272 17.14 6.65 15.77
N PRO A 273 17.88 6.80 16.88
CA PRO A 273 18.09 8.11 17.46
C PRO A 273 18.65 9.08 16.42
N LEU A 274 18.41 10.38 16.64
CA LEU A 274 18.88 11.45 15.75
C LEU A 274 20.40 11.31 15.50
N GLY A 275 20.82 11.11 14.24
CA GLY A 275 22.23 10.98 13.84
C GLY A 275 22.67 9.58 13.38
N PHE A 276 21.78 8.58 13.45
CA PHE A 276 22.03 7.22 12.97
C PHE A 276 21.22 6.90 11.70
N THR A 277 21.76 6.05 10.81
CA THR A 277 21.06 5.63 9.57
C THR A 277 20.69 4.16 9.63
N MET A 278 19.53 3.78 9.07
CA MET A 278 19.02 2.40 9.05
C MET A 278 19.89 1.40 8.28
N THR A 279 20.93 1.87 7.58
CA THR A 279 21.69 1.10 6.59
C THR A 279 22.93 0.40 7.14
N GLU A 280 23.39 0.71 8.36
CA GLU A 280 24.65 0.16 8.90
C GLU A 280 24.45 -0.68 10.16
N GLU A 281 24.61 -2.00 10.01
CA GLU A 281 24.51 -3.03 11.07
C GLU A 281 25.44 -2.77 12.26
N SER A 282 26.56 -2.06 12.03
CA SER A 282 27.54 -1.71 13.05
C SER A 282 27.04 -0.71 14.09
N GLN A 283 25.93 -0.01 13.84
CA GLN A 283 25.42 1.03 14.75
C GLN A 283 24.29 0.54 15.66
N VAL A 284 23.77 -0.69 15.44
CA VAL A 284 22.62 -1.20 16.21
C VAL A 284 22.99 -1.52 17.68
N ASP A 285 24.26 -1.76 17.96
CA ASP A 285 24.72 -1.91 19.34
C ASP A 285 25.16 -0.55 19.94
N GLU A 286 25.38 0.49 19.12
CA GLU A 286 25.81 1.83 19.54
C GLU A 286 24.65 2.73 20.03
N TRP A 287 23.44 2.50 19.53
CA TRP A 287 22.23 3.28 19.86
C TRP A 287 21.33 2.66 20.94
N LEU A 288 21.56 1.41 21.35
CA LEU A 288 20.76 0.72 22.37
C LEU A 288 21.31 1.10 23.76
N PRO A 289 20.45 1.24 24.79
CA PRO A 289 20.95 1.51 26.13
C PRO A 289 21.88 0.39 26.61
N ASP A 290 22.99 0.75 27.27
CA ASP A 290 23.95 -0.22 27.80
C ASP A 290 23.25 -1.37 28.54
N GLY A 291 23.58 -2.61 28.18
CA GLY A 291 23.01 -3.80 28.80
C GLY A 291 21.57 -4.15 28.37
N PHE A 292 21.01 -3.51 27.33
CA PHE A 292 19.61 -3.71 26.93
C PHE A 292 19.32 -5.16 26.50
N GLN A 293 20.14 -5.73 25.63
CA GLN A 293 19.97 -7.10 25.16
C GLN A 293 20.07 -8.10 26.33
N GLU A 294 21.03 -7.90 27.24
CA GLU A 294 21.16 -8.75 28.42
C GLU A 294 19.96 -8.63 29.35
N ARG A 295 19.39 -7.42 29.50
CA ARG A 295 18.18 -7.22 30.31
C ARG A 295 16.99 -7.95 29.72
N ILE A 296 16.71 -7.82 28.42
CA ILE A 296 15.57 -8.50 27.79
C ILE A 296 15.74 -10.02 27.79
N ASN A 297 16.97 -10.52 27.60
CA ASN A 297 17.26 -11.95 27.68
C ASN A 297 17.10 -12.50 29.10
N LYS A 298 17.55 -11.76 30.13
CA LYS A 298 17.43 -12.18 31.53
C LYS A 298 16.00 -12.11 32.05
N SER A 299 15.25 -11.07 31.68
CA SER A 299 13.85 -10.95 32.06
C SER A 299 12.95 -11.89 31.26
N ASN A 300 13.43 -12.36 30.11
CA ASN A 300 12.66 -13.12 29.14
C ASN A 300 11.38 -12.35 28.77
N GLN A 301 11.47 -11.04 28.51
CA GLN A 301 10.33 -10.15 28.22
C GLN A 301 10.43 -9.45 26.86
N GLY A 302 11.38 -9.84 25.99
CA GLY A 302 11.49 -9.28 24.66
C GLY A 302 12.51 -10.01 23.80
N ILE A 303 12.34 -9.91 22.47
CA ILE A 303 13.24 -10.48 21.47
C ILE A 303 13.66 -9.35 20.52
N LEU A 304 14.96 -9.26 20.24
CA LEU A 304 15.50 -8.35 19.23
C LEU A 304 15.74 -9.12 17.93
N VAL A 305 14.93 -8.85 16.91
CA VAL A 305 15.14 -9.38 15.56
C VAL A 305 15.85 -8.33 14.73
N ARG A 306 16.96 -8.72 14.08
CA ARG A 306 17.74 -7.82 13.21
C ARG A 306 17.31 -8.00 11.75
N GLN A 307 17.27 -6.89 11.01
CA GLN A 307 16.97 -6.79 9.57
C GLN A 307 15.54 -7.16 9.14
N TRP A 308 15.09 -8.40 9.32
CA TRP A 308 13.79 -8.84 8.81
C TRP A 308 13.11 -9.80 9.78
N ALA A 309 11.83 -9.54 10.03
CA ALA A 309 10.97 -10.41 10.82
C ALA A 309 9.78 -10.89 9.96
N PRO A 310 9.26 -12.10 10.20
CA PRO A 310 8.10 -12.64 9.51
C PRO A 310 6.80 -11.96 10.02
N GLN A 311 6.61 -10.69 9.63
CA GLN A 311 5.56 -9.81 10.16
C GLN A 311 4.17 -10.43 10.09
N VAL A 312 3.80 -11.01 8.94
CA VAL A 312 2.47 -11.59 8.74
C VAL A 312 2.26 -12.78 9.68
N GLU A 313 3.26 -13.64 9.79
CA GLU A 313 3.20 -14.79 10.69
C GLU A 313 3.13 -14.39 12.17
N ILE A 314 3.78 -13.28 12.54
CA ILE A 314 3.71 -12.71 13.89
C ILE A 314 2.32 -12.12 14.14
N LEU A 315 1.79 -11.31 13.24
CA LEU A 315 0.46 -10.72 13.36
C LEU A 315 -0.62 -11.80 13.43
N ALA A 316 -0.47 -12.88 12.67
CA ALA A 316 -1.37 -14.04 12.69
C ALA A 316 -1.30 -14.86 13.99
N HIS A 317 -0.26 -14.67 14.82
CA HIS A 317 -0.09 -15.46 16.03
C HIS A 317 -1.02 -14.98 17.15
N LYS A 318 -1.72 -15.93 17.80
CA LYS A 318 -2.71 -15.65 18.87
C LYS A 318 -2.16 -14.89 20.09
N SER A 319 -0.84 -14.86 20.27
CA SER A 319 -0.20 -14.15 21.38
C SER A 319 0.05 -12.66 21.07
N THR A 320 -0.12 -12.23 19.83
CA THR A 320 0.12 -10.85 19.41
C THR A 320 -1.03 -9.97 19.86
N GLY A 321 -0.75 -9.05 20.80
CA GLY A 321 -1.79 -8.22 21.44
C GLY A 321 -1.94 -6.82 20.86
N ALA A 322 -0.90 -6.28 20.23
CA ALA A 322 -0.88 -4.97 19.59
C ALA A 322 0.27 -4.89 18.57
N PHE A 323 0.20 -3.88 17.71
CA PHE A 323 1.16 -3.65 16.66
C PHE A 323 1.60 -2.18 16.60
N LEU A 324 2.86 -1.89 16.94
CA LEU A 324 3.43 -0.57 16.72
C LEU A 324 3.79 -0.42 15.23
N SER A 325 3.18 0.56 14.57
CA SER A 325 3.26 0.72 13.13
C SER A 325 3.33 2.18 12.73
N HIS A 326 4.00 2.45 11.61
CA HIS A 326 3.99 3.77 10.97
C HIS A 326 2.67 4.09 10.26
N CYS A 327 1.64 3.24 10.39
CA CYS A 327 0.33 3.44 9.76
C CYS A 327 0.38 3.49 8.22
N GLY A 328 1.37 2.89 7.57
CA GLY A 328 1.33 2.64 6.13
C GLY A 328 0.26 1.61 5.79
N TRP A 329 -0.51 1.86 4.73
CA TRP A 329 -1.77 1.15 4.52
C TRP A 329 -1.63 -0.38 4.40
N ASN A 330 -0.53 -0.87 3.82
CA ASN A 330 -0.28 -2.32 3.77
C ASN A 330 -0.14 -2.94 5.16
N SER A 331 0.61 -2.30 6.06
CA SER A 331 0.78 -2.77 7.44
C SER A 331 -0.53 -2.68 8.21
N VAL A 332 -1.33 -1.64 7.94
CA VAL A 332 -2.68 -1.49 8.49
C VAL A 332 -3.56 -2.66 8.05
N LEU A 333 -3.66 -2.95 6.75
CA LEU A 333 -4.48 -4.06 6.25
C LEU A 333 -4.05 -5.41 6.82
N GLU A 334 -2.74 -5.68 6.93
CA GLU A 334 -2.22 -6.92 7.56
C GLU A 334 -2.64 -7.02 9.04
N SER A 335 -2.54 -5.92 9.78
CA SER A 335 -2.95 -5.87 11.20
C SER A 335 -4.45 -6.10 11.38
N LEU A 336 -5.27 -5.42 10.58
CA LEU A 336 -6.73 -5.51 10.65
C LEU A 336 -7.22 -6.91 10.24
N TYR A 337 -6.62 -7.49 9.19
CA TYR A 337 -6.94 -8.85 8.75
C TYR A 337 -6.64 -9.90 9.83
N HIS A 338 -5.58 -9.69 10.63
CA HIS A 338 -5.23 -10.58 11.73
C HIS A 338 -5.84 -10.20 13.08
N GLY A 339 -6.69 -9.17 13.14
CA GLY A 339 -7.40 -8.81 14.38
C GLY A 339 -6.49 -8.15 15.42
N VAL A 340 -5.42 -7.48 15.01
CA VAL A 340 -4.43 -6.87 15.91
C VAL A 340 -4.61 -5.34 15.96
N PRO A 341 -4.84 -4.74 17.14
CA PRO A 341 -4.94 -3.29 17.29
C PRO A 341 -3.59 -2.59 17.09
N ILE A 342 -3.61 -1.33 16.66
CA ILE A 342 -2.42 -0.59 16.24
C ILE A 342 -2.03 0.47 17.30
N ILE A 343 -0.74 0.60 17.56
CA ILE A 343 -0.14 1.80 18.17
C ILE A 343 0.50 2.57 17.00
N GLY A 344 -0.01 3.77 16.72
CA GLY A 344 0.36 4.53 15.53
C GLY A 344 1.56 5.44 15.75
N TRP A 345 2.56 5.35 14.87
CA TRP A 345 3.69 6.27 14.79
C TRP A 345 3.89 6.74 13.33
N PRO A 346 2.94 7.49 12.75
CA PRO A 346 3.05 7.96 11.37
C PRO A 346 4.31 8.80 11.15
N LEU A 347 5.02 8.52 10.05
CA LEU A 347 6.32 9.12 9.75
C LEU A 347 6.27 10.14 8.61
N ALA A 348 5.48 9.87 7.57
CA ALA A 348 5.39 10.70 6.37
C ALA A 348 4.11 10.45 5.56
N GLY A 349 3.75 11.38 4.67
CA GLY A 349 2.75 11.12 3.64
C GLY A 349 1.35 10.87 4.16
N GLU A 350 0.64 9.95 3.52
CA GLU A 350 -0.73 9.59 3.85
C GLU A 350 -0.89 8.87 5.20
N GLN A 351 0.22 8.47 5.82
CA GLN A 351 0.26 7.78 7.11
C GLN A 351 -0.40 8.58 8.23
N PHE A 352 -0.25 9.92 8.22
CA PHE A 352 -0.89 10.79 9.22
C PHE A 352 -2.42 10.71 9.13
N PHE A 353 -2.96 10.68 7.91
CA PHE A 353 -4.39 10.53 7.68
C PHE A 353 -4.87 9.10 7.97
N ASN A 354 -4.06 8.07 7.67
CA ASN A 354 -4.36 6.69 8.04
C ASN A 354 -4.46 6.54 9.56
N SER A 355 -3.50 7.09 10.31
CA SER A 355 -3.51 7.08 11.78
C SER A 355 -4.81 7.70 12.32
N GLN A 356 -5.20 8.85 11.76
CA GLN A 356 -6.43 9.54 12.14
C GLN A 356 -7.69 8.72 11.85
N LEU A 357 -7.82 8.16 10.64
CA LEU A 357 -8.93 7.29 10.26
C LEU A 357 -9.08 6.16 11.28
N LEU A 358 -7.98 5.47 11.57
CA LEU A 358 -7.96 4.32 12.45
C LEU A 358 -8.26 4.67 13.92
N GLU A 359 -7.86 5.85 14.38
CA GLU A 359 -8.09 6.30 15.75
C GLU A 359 -9.51 6.87 15.94
N LYS A 360 -9.95 7.76 15.04
CA LYS A 360 -11.19 8.54 15.21
C LYS A 360 -12.42 7.86 14.65
N GLU A 361 -12.30 7.16 13.53
CA GLU A 361 -13.45 6.58 12.84
C GLU A 361 -13.57 5.07 13.09
N VAL A 362 -12.45 4.35 12.98
CA VAL A 362 -12.44 2.89 13.15
C VAL A 362 -12.28 2.48 14.62
N GLY A 363 -11.57 3.29 15.42
CA GLY A 363 -11.37 3.05 16.85
C GLY A 363 -10.45 1.86 17.16
N VAL A 364 -9.45 1.60 16.32
CA VAL A 364 -8.49 0.48 16.43
C VAL A 364 -7.04 0.93 16.54
N CYS A 365 -6.79 2.24 16.52
CA CYS A 365 -5.47 2.84 16.70
C CYS A 365 -5.43 3.79 17.91
N VAL A 366 -4.27 3.89 18.56
CA VAL A 366 -3.89 5.03 19.41
C VAL A 366 -2.55 5.54 18.93
N GLU A 367 -2.47 6.83 18.60
CA GLU A 367 -1.24 7.44 18.15
C GLU A 367 -0.28 7.71 19.33
N VAL A 368 0.98 7.30 19.20
CA VAL A 368 2.02 7.50 20.23
C VAL A 368 3.00 8.62 19.88
N ALA A 369 3.19 8.89 18.59
CA ALA A 369 4.18 9.85 18.11
C ALA A 369 3.94 10.22 16.64
N ARG A 370 4.58 11.30 16.18
CA ARG A 370 4.54 11.76 14.78
C ARG A 370 5.93 12.14 14.27
N GLY A 371 6.21 11.76 13.03
CA GLY A 371 7.42 12.14 12.31
C GLY A 371 8.70 11.52 12.86
N LEU A 372 9.83 11.98 12.33
CA LEU A 372 11.17 11.47 12.63
C LEU A 372 11.83 12.12 13.86
N GLN A 373 11.21 13.13 14.47
CA GLN A 373 11.76 13.84 15.62
C GLN A 373 11.51 13.04 16.91
N THR A 374 12.31 11.99 17.12
CA THR A 374 12.26 11.11 18.30
C THR A 374 12.49 11.85 19.63
N ALA A 375 13.21 12.99 19.60
CA ALA A 375 13.49 13.81 20.78
C ALA A 375 12.25 14.38 21.49
N VAL A 376 11.06 14.32 20.86
CA VAL A 376 9.79 14.82 21.41
C VAL A 376 9.02 13.75 22.20
N VAL A 377 9.35 12.45 22.02
CA VAL A 377 8.55 11.36 22.59
C VAL A 377 9.10 10.94 23.95
N GLN A 378 8.36 11.22 25.02
CA GLN A 378 8.76 10.84 26.37
C GLN A 378 8.54 9.35 26.64
N GLN A 379 9.52 8.69 27.28
CA GLN A 379 9.44 7.26 27.64
C GLN A 379 8.14 6.92 28.41
N ASP A 380 7.75 7.78 29.36
CA ASP A 380 6.52 7.61 30.14
C ASP A 380 5.26 7.65 29.27
N HIS A 381 5.26 8.42 28.19
CA HIS A 381 4.15 8.47 27.25
C HIS A 381 4.05 7.15 26.47
N VAL A 382 5.17 6.64 25.94
CA VAL A 382 5.21 5.34 25.26
C VAL A 382 4.71 4.22 26.15
N ALA A 383 5.23 4.13 27.39
CA ALA A 383 4.82 3.11 28.35
C ALA A 383 3.32 3.19 28.69
N LYS A 384 2.77 4.41 28.86
CA LYS A 384 1.34 4.62 29.09
C LYS A 384 0.51 4.18 27.89
N THR A 385 0.93 4.47 26.67
CA THR A 385 0.22 4.07 25.44
C THR A 385 0.24 2.56 25.26
N ILE A 386 1.37 1.89 25.48
CA ILE A 386 1.44 0.43 25.46
C ILE A 386 0.49 -0.16 26.50
N ASN A 387 0.51 0.30 27.74
CA ASN A 387 -0.41 -0.18 28.77
C ASN A 387 -1.89 0.14 28.47
N LEU A 388 -2.17 1.26 27.80
CA LEU A 388 -3.51 1.62 27.37
C LEU A 388 -4.08 0.59 26.38
N VAL A 389 -3.28 0.16 25.40
CA VAL A 389 -3.71 -0.78 24.36
C VAL A 389 -3.64 -2.23 24.84
N MET A 390 -2.52 -2.65 25.42
CA MET A 390 -2.26 -4.04 25.84
C MET A 390 -2.89 -4.40 27.19
N GLY A 391 -3.10 -3.41 28.06
CA GLY A 391 -3.62 -3.63 29.41
C GLY A 391 -5.12 -3.94 29.46
N LYS A 392 -5.60 -4.22 30.68
CA LYS A 392 -7.04 -4.35 31.00
C LYS A 392 -7.67 -2.97 31.16
N THR A 393 -7.66 -2.18 30.10
CA THR A 393 -8.27 -0.85 30.06
C THR A 393 -9.54 -0.88 29.20
N VAL A 394 -10.46 0.05 29.46
CA VAL A 394 -11.68 0.20 28.66
C VAL A 394 -11.33 0.44 27.18
N LYS A 395 -10.33 1.29 26.91
CA LYS A 395 -9.89 1.60 25.54
C LYS A 395 -9.28 0.38 24.85
N GLY A 396 -8.42 -0.38 25.52
CA GLY A 396 -7.84 -1.60 24.96
C GLY A 396 -8.88 -2.68 24.66
N GLU A 397 -9.89 -2.84 25.54
CA GLU A 397 -11.01 -3.76 25.31
C GLU A 397 -11.93 -3.32 24.16
N GLU A 398 -12.16 -2.01 24.02
CA GLU A 398 -12.86 -1.43 22.87
C GLU A 398 -12.10 -1.68 21.56
N MET A 399 -10.80 -1.37 21.52
CA MET A 399 -9.97 -1.58 20.33
C MET A 399 -9.94 -3.06 19.90
N ARG A 400 -9.81 -4.00 20.85
CA ARG A 400 -9.87 -5.44 20.56
C ARG A 400 -11.23 -5.87 19.99
N ARG A 401 -12.33 -5.32 20.51
CA ARG A 401 -13.68 -5.58 19.96
C ARG A 401 -13.84 -5.02 18.55
N ASN A 402 -13.39 -3.79 18.33
CA ASN A 402 -13.49 -3.11 17.03
C ASN A 402 -12.65 -3.83 15.97
N VAL A 403 -11.40 -4.16 16.28
CA VAL A 403 -10.53 -4.86 15.31
C VAL A 403 -11.03 -6.28 15.02
N SER A 404 -11.62 -6.97 15.99
CA SER A 404 -12.28 -8.27 15.76
C SER A 404 -13.49 -8.15 14.84
N ASP A 405 -14.21 -7.02 14.87
CA ASP A 405 -15.32 -6.76 13.95
C ASP A 405 -14.84 -6.48 12.53
N ILE A 406 -13.80 -5.66 12.40
CA ILE A 406 -13.17 -5.39 11.10
C ILE A 406 -12.57 -6.66 10.50
N GLN A 407 -11.89 -7.49 11.31
CA GLN A 407 -11.37 -8.79 10.87
C GLN A 407 -12.46 -9.64 10.22
N ARG A 408 -13.62 -9.80 10.89
CA ARG A 408 -14.76 -10.56 10.34
C ARG A 408 -15.28 -9.98 9.03
N LYS A 409 -15.35 -8.65 8.93
CA LYS A 409 -15.77 -7.96 7.69
C LYS A 409 -14.78 -8.19 6.56
N MET A 410 -13.47 -8.15 6.83
CA MET A 410 -12.43 -8.43 5.85
C MET A 410 -12.46 -9.89 5.37
N GLU A 411 -12.65 -10.85 6.29
CA GLU A 411 -12.83 -12.26 5.95
C GLU A 411 -14.07 -12.49 5.08
N ASP A 412 -15.19 -11.84 5.41
CA ASP A 412 -16.44 -11.95 4.64
C ASP A 412 -16.33 -11.29 3.25
N ALA A 413 -15.66 -10.14 3.15
CA ALA A 413 -15.46 -9.40 1.91
C ALA A 413 -14.74 -10.21 0.81
N ILE A 414 -13.82 -11.09 1.21
CA ILE A 414 -13.06 -11.96 0.29
C ILE A 414 -13.65 -13.37 0.16
N LEU A 415 -14.71 -13.68 0.91
CA LEU A 415 -15.30 -15.01 0.93
C LEU A 415 -16.01 -15.30 -0.41
N GLU A 416 -15.67 -16.44 -1.01
CA GLU A 416 -16.34 -16.96 -2.21
C GLU A 416 -16.80 -18.40 -1.97
N ARG A 417 -18.10 -18.63 -2.10
CA ARG A 417 -18.80 -19.92 -2.04
C ARG A 417 -19.79 -19.99 -3.20
N ASP A 418 -20.31 -21.18 -3.49
CA ASP A 418 -21.20 -21.40 -4.64
C ASP A 418 -22.45 -20.49 -4.63
N ASP A 419 -22.95 -20.11 -3.45
CA ASP A 419 -24.14 -19.29 -3.24
C ASP A 419 -23.85 -17.90 -2.65
N TYR A 420 -22.58 -17.57 -2.36
CA TYR A 420 -22.19 -16.33 -1.69
C TYR A 420 -20.89 -15.75 -2.23
N LYS A 421 -20.89 -14.44 -2.43
CA LYS A 421 -19.70 -13.65 -2.76
C LYS A 421 -19.63 -12.43 -1.86
N GLY A 422 -18.50 -12.24 -1.20
CA GLY A 422 -18.18 -11.04 -0.45
C GLY A 422 -18.11 -9.80 -1.34
N SER A 423 -18.08 -8.62 -0.71
CA SER A 423 -18.06 -7.32 -1.39
C SER A 423 -16.88 -7.18 -2.37
N SER A 424 -15.66 -7.50 -1.93
CA SER A 424 -14.45 -7.44 -2.77
C SER A 424 -14.45 -8.44 -3.91
N VAL A 425 -14.99 -9.65 -3.70
CA VAL A 425 -15.15 -10.67 -4.76
C VAL A 425 -16.11 -10.15 -5.84
N LYS A 426 -17.27 -9.61 -5.42
CA LYS A 426 -18.25 -9.01 -6.35
C LYS A 426 -17.66 -7.83 -7.12
N ALA A 427 -16.90 -6.98 -6.43
CA ALA A 427 -16.24 -5.83 -7.05
C ALA A 427 -15.22 -6.26 -8.11
N MET A 428 -14.42 -7.29 -7.81
CA MET A 428 -13.47 -7.88 -8.76
C MET A 428 -14.17 -8.48 -9.98
N ASP A 429 -15.24 -9.24 -9.76
CA ASP A 429 -16.03 -9.84 -10.86
C ASP A 429 -16.68 -8.77 -11.74
N ASP A 430 -17.21 -7.70 -11.15
CA ASP A 430 -17.81 -6.59 -11.90
C ASP A 430 -16.76 -5.83 -12.73
N PHE A 431 -15.57 -5.59 -12.15
CA PHE A 431 -14.43 -5.01 -12.85
C PHE A 431 -14.06 -5.85 -14.08
N LEU A 432 -13.81 -7.14 -13.90
CA LEU A 432 -13.43 -8.06 -14.99
C LEU A 432 -14.52 -8.17 -16.06
N ARG A 433 -15.79 -8.27 -15.67
CA ARG A 433 -16.90 -8.31 -16.61
C ARG A 433 -16.97 -7.04 -17.47
N ARG A 434 -16.72 -5.87 -16.88
CA ARG A 434 -16.76 -4.59 -17.61
C ARG A 434 -15.56 -4.39 -18.51
N THR A 435 -14.37 -4.80 -18.09
CA THR A 435 -13.18 -4.73 -18.95
C THR A 435 -13.37 -5.60 -20.20
N GLU A 436 -13.96 -6.79 -20.05
CA GLU A 436 -14.29 -7.65 -21.19
C GLU A 436 -15.34 -7.07 -22.12
N ILE A 437 -16.44 -6.55 -21.58
CA ILE A 437 -17.47 -5.87 -22.39
C ILE A 437 -16.85 -4.68 -23.14
N TRP A 438 -15.95 -3.94 -22.49
CA TRP A 438 -15.26 -2.83 -23.11
C TRP A 438 -14.33 -3.30 -24.23
N ALA A 439 -13.53 -4.34 -23.99
CA ALA A 439 -12.63 -4.92 -24.99
C ALA A 439 -13.40 -5.42 -26.22
N HIS A 440 -14.48 -6.18 -26.02
CA HIS A 440 -15.35 -6.65 -27.11
C HIS A 440 -16.01 -5.53 -27.92
N LYS A 441 -16.27 -4.37 -27.32
CA LYS A 441 -16.85 -3.23 -28.05
C LYS A 441 -15.83 -2.44 -28.85
N ASN A 442 -14.60 -2.33 -28.34
CA ASN A 442 -13.60 -1.41 -28.88
C ASN A 442 -12.50 -2.10 -29.70
N GLN A 443 -12.33 -3.42 -29.56
CA GLN A 443 -11.29 -4.20 -30.26
C GLN A 443 -11.87 -5.08 -31.38
N THR A 444 -13.19 -5.17 -31.51
CA THR A 444 -13.89 -5.95 -32.55
C THR A 444 -14.42 -5.07 -33.69
N ILE A 445 -14.07 -3.77 -33.68
CA ILE A 445 -14.32 -2.84 -34.77
C ILE A 445 -13.01 -2.72 -35.58
N GLU A 446 -12.76 -3.70 -36.44
CA GLU A 446 -11.85 -3.59 -37.59
C GLU A 446 -12.58 -3.99 -38.87
#